data_AF-A0A5E4R5S4-F1
#
_entry.id   AF-A0A5E4R5S4-F1
#
_cell.length_a   1.000
_cell.length_b   1.000
_cell.length_c   1.000
_cell.angle_alpha   90.00
_cell.angle_beta   90.00
_cell.angle_gamma   90.00
#
_symmetry.space_group_name_H-M   'P 1'
#
loop_
_entity.id
_entity.type
_entity.pdbx_description
1 polymer ?
#
loop_
_entity_poly.entity_id
_entity_poly.type
_entity_poly.pdbx_seq_one_letter_code
_entity_poly.pdbx_strand_id
1 'polypeptide(L)'
;MWSLGILLVFLMSADAYISFKPDDVEVPDIPGMFTTMFAKGKPLFIEARHFDDPLHYAKIMGYDKPIDFKLGETDNEDIKK
;
A
#
# COMPACT_ATOMS: atom_id res chain seq x y z
N MET A 1 8.87 -21.93 -30.95
CA MET A 1 7.70 -21.29 -30.33
C MET A 1 7.51 -21.59 -28.83
N TRP A 2 8.14 -22.61 -28.24
CA TRP A 2 7.93 -22.97 -26.82
C TRP A 2 8.89 -22.29 -25.81
N SER A 3 10.01 -21.72 -26.28
CA SER A 3 11.00 -21.08 -25.40
C SER A 3 10.57 -19.70 -24.87
N LEU A 4 9.74 -18.95 -25.61
CA LEU A 4 9.23 -17.65 -25.16
C LEU A 4 8.24 -17.78 -23.99
N GLY A 5 7.41 -18.84 -24.00
CA GLY A 5 6.42 -19.07 -22.95
C GLY A 5 7.03 -19.42 -21.59
N ILE A 6 8.11 -20.20 -21.59
CA ILE A 6 8.83 -20.58 -20.36
C ILE A 6 9.53 -19.36 -19.74
N LEU A 7 10.13 -18.48 -20.55
CA LEU A 7 10.80 -17.27 -20.05
C LEU A 7 9.80 -16.28 -19.44
N LEU A 8 8.60 -16.15 -20.05
CA LEU A 8 7.54 -15.28 -19.53
C LEU A 8 7.05 -15.75 -18.16
N VAL A 9 6.85 -17.07 -17.98
CA VAL A 9 6.47 -17.65 -16.69
C VAL A 9 7.55 -17.42 -15.63
N PHE A 10 8.83 -17.55 -15.98
CA PHE A 10 9.93 -17.27 -15.06
C PHE A 10 10.04 -15.80 -14.65
N LEU A 11 9.75 -14.85 -15.56
CA LEU A 11 9.70 -13.43 -15.24
C LEU A 11 8.56 -13.07 -14.30
N MET A 12 7.44 -13.79 -14.35
CA MET A 12 6.30 -13.58 -13.46
C MET A 12 6.52 -14.16 -12.05
N SER A 13 7.43 -15.12 -11.88
CA SER A 13 7.70 -15.81 -10.60
C SER A 13 8.89 -15.24 -9.81
N ALA A 14 9.38 -14.04 -10.14
CA ALA A 14 10.43 -13.41 -9.36
C ALA A 14 9.84 -12.87 -8.04
N ASP A 15 9.86 -13.69 -6.98
CA ASP A 15 9.48 -13.27 -5.64
C ASP A 15 10.38 -12.10 -5.18
N ALA A 16 9.81 -10.90 -5.18
CA ALA A 16 10.50 -9.71 -4.69
C ALA A 16 10.22 -9.53 -3.20
N TYR A 17 11.18 -9.94 -2.37
CA TYR A 17 11.10 -9.72 -0.92
C TYR A 17 11.51 -8.29 -0.56
N ILE A 18 10.73 -7.65 0.32
CA ILE A 18 11.05 -6.34 0.88
C ILE A 18 11.00 -6.42 2.41
N SER A 19 12.11 -6.06 3.06
CA SER A 19 12.18 -5.93 4.51
C SER A 19 12.11 -4.46 4.89
N PHE A 20 11.11 -4.12 5.70
CA PHE A 20 10.85 -2.76 6.17
C PHE A 20 10.36 -2.79 7.63
N LYS A 21 10.52 -1.68 8.33
CA LYS A 21 9.88 -1.42 9.62
C LYS A 21 8.64 -0.53 9.40
N PRO A 22 7.66 -0.50 10.31
CA PRO A 22 6.51 0.40 10.19
C PRO A 22 6.90 1.87 9.99
N ASP A 23 8.02 2.32 10.56
CA ASP A 23 8.51 3.69 10.39
C ASP A 23 9.12 3.98 9.00
N ASP A 24 9.39 2.94 8.19
CA ASP A 24 9.87 3.06 6.81
C ASP A 24 8.71 3.18 5.78
N VAL A 25 7.47 3.30 6.27
CA VAL A 25 6.23 3.23 5.48
C VAL A 25 5.54 4.57 5.41
N GLU A 26 5.17 4.97 4.19
CA GLU A 26 4.28 6.10 3.94
C GLU A 26 2.90 5.58 3.52
N VAL A 27 1.89 5.90 4.32
CA VAL A 27 0.48 5.58 4.05
C VAL A 27 -0.28 6.86 3.66
N PRO A 28 -1.34 6.77 2.85
CA PRO A 28 -2.13 7.94 2.50
C PRO A 28 -2.92 8.46 3.70
N ASP A 29 -3.19 9.77 3.70
CA ASP A 29 -3.94 10.45 4.78
C ASP A 29 -5.35 9.86 4.98
N ILE A 30 -6.00 9.43 3.89
CA ILE A 30 -7.32 8.81 3.92
C ILE A 30 -7.21 7.40 3.32
N PRO A 31 -7.11 6.36 4.16
CA PRO A 31 -7.12 4.98 3.67
C PRO A 31 -8.52 4.59 3.15
N GLY A 32 -8.57 4.00 1.96
CA GLY A 32 -9.79 3.40 1.39
C GLY A 32 -10.02 1.95 1.84
N MET A 33 -11.02 1.27 1.26
CA MET A 33 -11.23 -0.18 1.48
C MET A 33 -10.01 -1.03 1.09
N PHE A 34 -9.24 -0.53 0.14
CA PHE A 34 -7.92 -0.99 -0.23
C PHE A 34 -7.01 0.23 -0.29
N THR A 35 -5.75 0.05 0.10
CA THR A 35 -4.79 1.17 0.13
C THR A 35 -3.46 0.74 -0.45
N THR A 36 -2.80 1.70 -1.08
CA THR A 36 -1.39 1.58 -1.43
C THR A 36 -0.56 2.24 -0.34
N MET A 37 0.68 1.79 -0.22
CA MET A 37 1.68 2.40 0.66
C MET A 37 3.02 2.40 -0.06
N PHE A 38 3.94 3.26 0.36
CA PHE A 38 5.33 3.18 -0.06
C PHE A 38 6.15 2.60 1.07
N ALA A 39 6.80 1.46 0.84
CA ALA A 39 7.84 0.94 1.73
C ALA A 39 9.20 1.18 1.09
N LYS A 40 10.04 2.03 1.71
CA LYS A 40 11.37 2.39 1.15
C LYS A 40 11.30 2.85 -0.31
N GLY A 41 10.30 3.67 -0.64
CA GLY A 41 10.08 4.19 -1.99
C GLY A 41 9.51 3.18 -3.01
N LYS A 42 9.17 1.95 -2.60
CA LYS A 42 8.49 0.98 -3.46
C LYS A 42 6.99 0.98 -3.19
N PRO A 43 6.14 1.21 -4.21
CA PRO A 43 4.69 1.15 -4.04
C PRO A 43 4.26 -0.31 -3.81
N LEU A 44 3.49 -0.54 -2.75
CA LEU A 44 2.89 -1.83 -2.42
C LEU A 44 1.38 -1.67 -2.31
N PHE A 45 0.66 -2.65 -2.83
CA PHE A 45 -0.76 -2.81 -2.58
C PHE A 45 -0.94 -3.67 -1.34
N ILE A 46 -1.71 -3.19 -0.34
CA ILE A 46 -1.90 -3.91 0.90
C ILE A 46 -3.39 -3.96 1.29
N GLU A 47 -3.75 -5.08 1.92
CA GLU A 47 -5.10 -5.32 2.44
C GLU A 47 -4.96 -6.19 3.69
N ALA A 48 -5.87 -6.08 4.66
CA ALA A 48 -5.80 -6.82 5.92
C ALA A 48 -5.76 -8.36 5.72
N ARG A 49 -6.37 -8.87 4.64
CA ARG A 49 -6.43 -10.31 4.30
C ARG A 49 -5.10 -10.90 3.85
N HIS A 50 -4.12 -10.05 3.50
CA HIS A 50 -2.76 -10.51 3.18
C HIS A 50 -1.96 -10.90 4.43
N PHE A 51 -2.48 -10.66 5.63
CA PHE A 51 -1.78 -10.91 6.89
C PHE A 51 -2.52 -11.95 7.72
N ASP A 52 -1.77 -12.88 8.30
CA ASP A 52 -2.31 -13.87 9.25
C ASP A 52 -2.80 -13.21 10.54
N ASP A 53 -2.12 -12.15 10.96
CA ASP A 53 -2.52 -11.32 12.11
C ASP A 53 -2.95 -9.92 11.62
N PRO A 54 -4.25 -9.58 11.76
CA PRO A 54 -4.77 -8.25 11.42
C PRO A 54 -4.07 -7.10 12.17
N LEU A 55 -3.45 -7.35 13.32
CA LEU A 55 -2.72 -6.33 14.08
C LEU A 55 -1.45 -5.86 13.36
N HIS A 56 -0.86 -6.69 12.48
CA HIS A 56 0.25 -6.24 11.63
C HIS A 56 -0.20 -5.17 10.65
N TYR A 57 -1.34 -5.39 10.00
CA TYR A 57 -1.93 -4.40 9.10
C TYR A 57 -2.23 -3.10 9.86
N ALA A 58 -2.85 -3.19 11.05
CA ALA A 58 -3.15 -2.02 11.86
C ALA A 58 -1.90 -1.19 12.23
N LYS A 59 -0.80 -1.86 12.61
CA LYS A 59 0.47 -1.19 12.94
C LYS A 59 1.15 -0.55 11.72
N ILE A 60 1.13 -1.23 10.58
CA ILE A 60 1.68 -0.69 9.33
C ILE A 60 0.90 0.55 8.89
N MET A 61 -0.43 0.52 9.05
CA MET A 61 -1.30 1.64 8.75
C MET A 61 -1.26 2.77 9.80
N GLY A 62 -0.58 2.56 10.94
CA GLY A 62 -0.52 3.54 12.03
C GLY A 62 -1.84 3.70 12.81
N TYR A 63 -2.75 2.73 12.75
CA TYR A 63 -4.02 2.75 13.49
C TYR A 63 -3.84 2.58 15.00
N ASP A 64 -2.64 2.18 15.44
CA ASP A 64 -2.25 2.14 16.85
C ASP A 64 -1.81 3.52 17.39
N LYS A 65 -1.54 4.49 16.51
CA LYS A 65 -1.14 5.85 16.87
C LYS A 65 -2.36 6.78 16.90
N PRO A 66 -2.35 7.83 17.75
CA PRO A 66 -3.41 8.84 17.73
C PRO A 66 -3.43 9.52 16.34
N ILE A 67 -4.62 9.55 15.73
CA ILE A 67 -4.84 10.19 14.43
C ILE A 67 -4.65 11.71 14.61
N ASP A 68 -3.69 12.28 13.89
CA ASP A 68 -3.58 13.72 13.71
C ASP A 68 -4.60 14.14 12.66
N PHE A 69 -5.79 14.55 13.11
CA PHE A 69 -6.88 14.97 12.23
C PHE A 69 -6.50 16.27 11.51
N LYS A 70 -5.81 16.14 10.39
CA LYS A 70 -5.77 17.18 9.37
C LYS A 70 -7.07 17.07 8.60
N LEU A 71 -8.07 17.87 8.97
CA LEU A 71 -9.26 18.03 8.14
C LEU A 71 -8.77 18.44 6.76
N GLY A 72 -8.86 17.53 5.79
CA GLY A 72 -8.56 17.85 4.41
C GLY A 72 -9.38 19.06 4.01
N GLU A 73 -8.71 20.14 3.63
CA GLU A 73 -9.36 21.21 2.87
C GLU A 73 -9.94 20.52 1.64
N THR A 74 -11.25 20.34 1.65
CA THR A 74 -11.96 19.86 0.48
C THR A 74 -11.93 21.04 -0.47
N ASP A 75 -11.01 21.01 -1.44
CA ASP A 75 -10.98 21.95 -2.54
C ASP A 75 -12.29 21.78 -3.31
N ASN A 76 -13.29 22.55 -2.87
CA ASN A 76 -14.55 22.74 -3.56
C ASN A 76 -14.22 23.61 -4.78
N GLU A 77 -13.65 23.01 -5.82
CA GLU A 77 -13.55 23.67 -7.11
C GLU A 77 -14.94 23.71 -7.75
N ASP A 78 -15.53 24.90 -7.67
CA ASP A 78 -16.71 25.35 -8.37
C ASP A 78 -16.70 24.93 -9.87
N ILE A 79 -17.44 23.88 -10.23
CA ILE A 79 -17.94 23.76 -11.61
C ILE A 79 -19.23 24.58 -11.69
N LYS A 80 -19.08 25.89 -11.85
CA LYS A 80 -20.09 26.69 -12.55
C LYS A 80 -20.03 26.35 -14.03
N LYS A 81 -21.06 25.68 -14.55
CA LYS A 81 -21.48 25.83 -15.95
C LYS A 81 -22.98 25.72 -16.09
#